data_AF-A0A3B8WQX1-F1
#
_entry.id   AF-A0A3B8WQX1-F1
#
_cell.length_a   1.000
_cell.length_b   1.000
_cell.length_c   1.000
_cell.angle_alpha   90.00
_cell.angle_beta   90.00
_cell.angle_gamma   90.00
#
_symmetry.space_group_name_H-M   'P 1'
#
loop_
_entity.id
_entity.type
_entity.pdbx_description
1 polymer ?
#
loop_
_entity_poly.entity_id
_entity_poly.type
_entity_poly.pdbx_seq_one_letter_code
_entity_poly.pdbx_strand_id
1 'polypeptide(L)'
;QVHYMAAYLAAHNKNYAEAERRARSAVQINGNYHDAYILLCSILYAQKRYQEAIDICDYLISMDRNSLSAWYLKGLSQNKLSDYDGAFSTWSVAVSIDPTDEILRSSLEQLIQKQLELEDSRRAEWAQFHILKAREYGKLFQGEEARYEYQRALRIDPNNFSARLEFADAIQKTGLNELYVNQLSFVKDKIDPKAEGLSDTKKLEYTRLNDTYEAYTSLLKNSLARRWNVEPFYFDKTRWNIGLYYTKAPVSLIHCDAEEIAAVMAKESFSGVATTSVYVQQNPVAGYGEAFALARKNAQDYFVIMDFEESEREVFLSAVIYNGRNGTETSRFTLFRTGNDRFVSVLRSFRRNVLSVLPVRGKIIARSGNEILVDIGKTEGVVNKAVLDVVKAKNVRTVDKGVGVTFDQNSYLGQILIDETGEEIAVGTLTQRSFYDRVNIGDEVLIKSVPKAEGEETPMDTNPQATEEGKLIREKLTAEDLGLIRTPAFLELIRKVQ
;
A
#
# COMPACT_ATOMS: atom_id res chain seq x y z
N GLN A 1 5.62 42.50 -7.28
CA GLN A 1 5.38 41.56 -8.41
C GLN A 1 6.63 41.28 -9.23
N VAL A 2 7.30 42.26 -9.85
CA VAL A 2 8.54 41.99 -10.65
C VAL A 2 9.63 41.28 -9.83
N HIS A 3 9.93 41.77 -8.63
CA HIS A 3 10.90 41.12 -7.73
C HIS A 3 10.49 39.70 -7.31
N TYR A 4 9.19 39.46 -7.11
CA TYR A 4 8.65 38.14 -6.77
C TYR A 4 8.82 37.15 -7.95
N MET A 5 8.42 37.54 -9.16
CA MET A 5 8.59 36.69 -10.34
C MET A 5 10.08 36.41 -10.63
N ALA A 6 10.95 37.42 -10.48
CA ALA A 6 12.39 37.23 -10.60
C ALA A 6 12.93 36.25 -9.54
N ALA A 7 12.44 36.32 -8.30
CA ALA A 7 12.79 35.37 -7.25
C ALA A 7 12.33 33.95 -7.60
N TYR A 8 11.10 33.81 -8.07
CA TYR A 8 10.51 32.52 -8.43
C TYR A 8 11.30 31.85 -9.57
N LEU A 9 11.61 32.59 -10.64
CA LEU A 9 12.41 32.08 -11.76
C LEU A 9 13.84 31.73 -11.34
N ALA A 10 14.48 32.56 -10.50
CA ALA A 10 15.81 32.27 -9.98
C ALA A 10 15.81 31.00 -9.11
N ALA A 11 14.78 30.80 -8.29
CA ALA A 11 14.63 29.61 -7.47
C ALA A 11 14.41 28.35 -8.33
N HIS A 12 13.62 28.46 -9.40
CA HIS A 12 13.42 27.38 -10.36
C HIS A 12 14.71 27.00 -11.10
N ASN A 13 15.61 27.96 -11.30
CA ASN A 13 16.96 27.72 -11.83
C ASN A 13 17.98 27.27 -10.76
N LYS A 14 17.52 26.95 -9.54
CA LYS A 14 18.35 26.58 -8.37
C LYS A 14 19.38 27.64 -7.96
N ASN A 15 19.22 28.89 -8.40
CA ASN A 15 20.03 30.02 -7.97
C ASN A 15 19.42 30.65 -6.70
N TYR A 16 19.56 29.94 -5.58
CA TYR A 16 18.90 30.32 -4.32
C TYR A 16 19.40 31.65 -3.75
N ALA A 17 20.66 32.02 -3.98
CA ALA A 17 21.22 33.28 -3.47
C ALA A 17 20.57 34.50 -4.14
N GLU A 18 20.40 34.47 -5.46
CA GLU A 18 19.68 35.54 -6.16
C GLU A 18 18.18 35.50 -5.81
N ALA A 19 17.59 34.30 -5.77
CA ALA A 19 16.19 34.12 -5.44
C ALA A 19 15.83 34.74 -4.09
N GLU A 20 16.61 34.45 -3.05
CA GLU A 20 16.43 35.02 -1.71
C GLU A 20 16.54 36.55 -1.73
N ARG A 21 17.59 37.10 -2.37
CA ARG A 21 17.76 38.55 -2.46
C ARG A 21 16.53 39.22 -3.08
N ARG A 22 16.02 38.65 -4.18
CA ARG A 22 14.85 39.17 -4.89
C ARG A 22 13.57 39.00 -4.06
N ALA A 23 13.40 37.88 -3.37
CA ALA A 23 12.25 37.63 -2.48
C ALA A 23 12.24 38.59 -1.28
N ARG A 24 13.39 38.84 -0.66
CA ARG A 24 13.56 39.84 0.41
C ARG A 24 13.22 41.25 -0.06
N SER A 25 13.65 41.65 -1.26
CA SER A 25 13.22 42.93 -1.84
C SER A 25 11.70 42.98 -2.06
N ALA A 26 11.07 41.88 -2.48
CA ALA A 26 9.63 41.83 -2.71
C ALA A 26 8.83 42.07 -1.42
N VAL A 27 9.21 41.41 -0.32
CA VAL A 27 8.56 41.58 0.99
C VAL A 27 8.89 42.93 1.64
N GLN A 28 10.07 43.51 1.37
CA GLN A 28 10.41 44.85 1.85
C GLN A 28 9.58 45.95 1.17
N ILE A 29 9.32 45.81 -0.13
CA ILE A 29 8.50 46.76 -0.89
C ILE A 29 7.02 46.64 -0.48
N ASN A 30 6.53 45.41 -0.27
CA ASN A 30 5.18 45.16 0.18
C ASN A 30 5.19 44.13 1.32
N GLY A 31 5.13 44.63 2.56
CA GLY A 31 5.12 43.81 3.78
C GLY A 31 3.86 42.95 3.96
N ASN A 32 2.84 43.12 3.12
CA ASN A 32 1.63 42.30 3.15
C ASN A 32 1.57 41.31 1.96
N TYR A 33 2.68 41.10 1.24
CA TYR A 33 2.69 40.21 0.09
C TYR A 33 2.88 38.74 0.49
N HIS A 34 1.76 38.06 0.78
CA HIS A 34 1.72 36.68 1.25
C HIS A 34 2.60 35.69 0.44
N ASP A 35 2.36 35.58 -0.88
CA ASP A 35 3.10 34.64 -1.73
C ASP A 35 4.61 34.89 -1.75
N ALA A 36 5.04 36.16 -1.60
CA ALA A 36 6.45 36.49 -1.55
C ALA A 36 7.12 36.01 -0.25
N TYR A 37 6.40 36.02 0.87
CA TYR A 37 6.88 35.42 2.12
C TYR A 37 6.90 33.89 2.05
N ILE A 38 5.87 33.26 1.48
CA ILE A 38 5.85 31.80 1.27
C ILE A 38 7.02 31.39 0.39
N LEU A 39 7.24 32.08 -0.74
CA LEU A 39 8.38 31.84 -1.62
C LEU A 39 9.72 32.03 -0.89
N LEU A 40 9.87 33.10 -0.09
CA LEU A 40 11.07 33.32 0.72
C LEU A 40 11.29 32.15 1.70
N CYS A 41 10.24 31.71 2.37
CA CYS A 41 10.29 30.58 3.29
C CYS A 41 10.70 29.27 2.58
N SER A 42 10.10 28.94 1.44
CA SER A 42 10.48 27.79 0.62
C SER A 42 11.94 27.85 0.15
N ILE A 43 12.44 29.04 -0.20
CA ILE A 43 13.86 29.24 -0.57
C ILE A 43 14.78 28.99 0.64
N LEU A 44 14.45 29.53 1.81
CA LEU A 44 15.23 29.32 3.03
C LEU A 44 15.22 27.84 3.45
N TYR A 45 14.07 27.18 3.31
CA TYR A 45 13.93 25.74 3.51
C TYR A 45 14.86 24.95 2.57
N ALA A 46 14.87 25.27 1.27
CA ALA A 46 15.75 24.63 0.29
C ALA A 46 17.25 24.88 0.59
N GLN A 47 17.58 26.04 1.18
CA GLN A 47 18.92 26.36 1.69
C GLN A 47 19.25 25.71 3.04
N LYS A 48 18.33 24.92 3.62
CA LYS A 48 18.44 24.28 4.94
C LYS A 48 18.50 25.26 6.12
N ARG A 49 18.03 26.49 5.94
CA ARG A 49 17.93 27.54 6.99
C ARG A 49 16.57 27.47 7.67
N TYR A 50 16.32 26.34 8.33
CA TYR A 50 15.01 25.97 8.84
C TYR A 50 14.49 26.90 9.95
N GLN A 51 15.36 27.42 10.82
CA GLN A 51 14.92 28.34 11.87
C GLN A 51 14.38 29.66 11.29
N GLU A 52 15.07 30.24 10.33
CA GLU A 52 14.59 31.47 9.66
C GLU A 52 13.31 31.22 8.86
N ALA A 53 13.15 30.02 8.28
CA ALA A 53 11.91 29.61 7.65
C ALA A 53 10.75 29.56 8.66
N ILE A 54 10.99 29.00 9.86
CA ILE A 54 10.01 28.98 10.97
C ILE A 54 9.63 30.40 11.40
N ASP A 55 10.61 31.30 11.58
CA ASP A 55 10.34 32.68 12.02
C ASP A 55 9.43 33.42 11.01
N ILE A 56 9.63 33.19 9.71
CA ILE A 56 8.76 33.74 8.66
C ILE A 56 7.38 33.09 8.69
N CYS A 57 7.29 31.77 8.87
CA CYS A 57 6.01 31.09 9.01
C CYS A 57 5.23 31.59 10.22
N ASP A 58 5.88 31.81 11.36
CA ASP A 58 5.25 32.34 12.57
C ASP A 58 4.70 33.75 12.34
N TYR A 59 5.46 34.59 11.63
CA TYR A 59 4.96 35.88 11.18
C TYR A 59 3.71 35.74 10.30
N LEU A 60 3.74 34.86 9.29
CA LEU A 60 2.59 34.63 8.40
C LEU A 60 1.36 34.10 9.15
N ILE A 61 1.54 33.13 10.03
CA ILE A 61 0.47 32.55 10.86
C ILE A 61 -0.12 33.62 11.81
N SER A 62 0.70 34.55 12.31
CA SER A 62 0.22 35.65 13.15
C SER A 62 -0.67 36.64 12.38
N MET A 63 -0.42 36.80 11.07
CA MET A 63 -1.21 37.66 10.18
C MET A 63 -2.47 36.96 9.67
N ASP A 64 -2.34 35.68 9.29
CA ASP A 64 -3.44 34.84 8.85
C ASP A 64 -3.27 33.41 9.39
N ARG A 65 -4.11 33.07 10.37
CA ARG A 65 -4.11 31.73 10.98
C ARG A 65 -4.57 30.64 10.02
N ASN A 66 -5.20 30.98 8.89
CA ASN A 66 -5.68 30.02 7.91
C ASN A 66 -4.67 29.75 6.79
N SER A 67 -3.45 30.31 6.85
CA SER A 67 -2.40 30.05 5.85
C SER A 67 -1.83 28.63 5.98
N LEU A 68 -2.44 27.67 5.27
CA LEU A 68 -2.03 26.28 5.29
C LEU A 68 -0.58 26.08 4.82
N SER A 69 -0.13 26.80 3.78
CA SER A 69 1.25 26.72 3.29
C SER A 69 2.27 27.15 4.35
N ALA A 70 1.97 28.16 5.18
CA ALA A 70 2.83 28.56 6.29
C ALA A 70 2.88 27.49 7.39
N TRP A 71 1.73 26.93 7.78
CA TRP A 71 1.68 25.82 8.74
C TRP A 71 2.43 24.59 8.22
N TYR A 72 2.26 24.25 6.95
CA TYR A 72 2.93 23.14 6.31
C TYR A 72 4.45 23.30 6.35
N LEU A 73 4.96 24.44 5.87
CA LEU A 73 6.39 24.76 5.86
C LEU A 73 6.99 24.83 7.26
N LYS A 74 6.25 25.33 8.24
CA LYS A 74 6.68 25.35 9.64
C LYS A 74 6.89 23.93 10.16
N GLY A 75 5.89 23.06 10.03
CA GLY A 75 5.99 21.68 10.49
C GLY A 75 7.07 20.90 9.73
N LEU A 76 7.23 21.16 8.44
CA LEU A 76 8.30 20.57 7.63
C LEU A 76 9.69 21.01 8.11
N SER A 77 9.86 22.30 8.44
CA SER A 77 11.10 22.85 8.96
C SER A 77 11.43 22.31 10.36
N GLN A 78 10.44 22.23 11.25
CA GLN A 78 10.57 21.61 12.58
C GLN A 78 10.99 20.14 12.47
N ASN A 79 10.35 19.39 11.58
CA ASN A 79 10.72 17.99 11.31
C ASN A 79 12.18 17.87 10.84
N LYS A 80 12.66 18.75 9.95
CA LYS A 80 14.06 18.76 9.52
C LYS A 80 15.05 19.19 10.61
N LEU A 81 14.59 19.89 11.64
CA LEU A 81 15.34 20.20 12.86
C LEU A 81 15.22 19.11 13.94
N SER A 82 14.51 18.02 13.65
CA SER A 82 14.18 16.95 14.61
C SER A 82 13.33 17.41 15.80
N ASP A 83 12.65 18.56 15.70
CA ASP A 83 11.61 19.00 16.63
C ASP A 83 10.29 18.29 16.27
N TYR A 84 10.22 17.00 16.58
CA TYR A 84 9.10 16.15 16.17
C TYR A 84 7.80 16.51 16.90
N ASP A 85 7.85 16.80 18.20
CA ASP A 85 6.66 17.22 18.96
C ASP A 85 6.12 18.57 18.48
N GLY A 86 7.00 19.51 18.16
CA GLY A 86 6.60 20.76 17.52
C GLY A 86 5.95 20.52 16.16
N ALA A 87 6.54 19.66 15.31
CA ALA A 87 5.97 19.31 14.02
C ALA A 87 4.61 18.60 14.15
N PHE A 88 4.46 17.66 15.09
CA PHE A 88 3.17 17.00 15.38
C PHE A 88 2.11 18.02 15.77
N SER A 89 2.43 18.95 16.68
CA SER A 89 1.49 20.00 17.10
C SER A 89 1.11 20.91 15.93
N THR A 90 2.09 21.42 15.19
CA THR A 90 1.91 22.33 14.06
C THR A 90 1.05 21.71 12.96
N TRP A 91 1.36 20.49 12.52
CA TRP A 91 0.58 19.82 11.48
C TRP A 91 -0.78 19.33 11.99
N SER A 92 -0.92 18.94 13.26
CA SER A 92 -2.25 18.61 13.81
C SER A 92 -3.21 19.81 13.77
N VAL A 93 -2.71 21.00 14.11
CA VAL A 93 -3.48 22.25 13.96
C VAL A 93 -3.84 22.47 12.49
N ALA A 94 -2.88 22.31 11.58
CA ALA A 94 -3.10 22.54 10.17
C ALA A 94 -4.15 21.60 9.54
N VAL A 95 -4.11 20.29 9.87
CA VAL A 95 -5.15 19.32 9.44
C VAL A 95 -6.53 19.69 10.01
N SER A 96 -6.59 20.33 11.19
CA SER A 96 -7.86 20.79 11.76
C SER A 96 -8.43 22.03 11.08
N ILE A 97 -7.55 22.89 10.53
CA ILE A 97 -7.94 24.07 9.74
C ILE A 97 -8.50 23.63 8.38
N ASP A 98 -7.82 22.71 7.70
CA ASP A 98 -8.32 22.10 6.46
C ASP A 98 -8.23 20.56 6.51
N PRO A 99 -9.33 19.90 6.87
CA PRO A 99 -9.43 18.44 6.85
C PRO A 99 -9.46 17.83 5.44
N THR A 100 -9.38 18.61 4.37
CA THR A 100 -9.33 18.08 2.99
C THR A 100 -7.92 18.02 2.43
N ASP A 101 -6.94 18.63 3.11
CA ASP A 101 -5.55 18.60 2.70
C ASP A 101 -4.89 17.23 3.00
N GLU A 102 -4.98 16.33 2.02
CA GLU A 102 -4.42 14.99 2.13
C GLU A 102 -2.89 14.97 2.05
N ILE A 103 -2.22 15.96 1.46
CA ILE A 103 -0.75 15.99 1.41
C ILE A 103 -0.22 16.35 2.79
N LEU A 104 -0.78 17.38 3.42
CA LEU A 104 -0.45 17.75 4.78
C LEU A 104 -0.72 16.60 5.76
N ARG A 105 -1.91 15.97 5.67
CA ARG A 105 -2.23 14.78 6.47
C ARG A 105 -1.25 13.64 6.23
N SER A 106 -0.87 13.38 4.97
CA SER A 106 0.10 12.34 4.63
C SER A 106 1.49 12.63 5.21
N SER A 107 1.90 13.90 5.28
CA SER A 107 3.16 14.29 5.94
C SER A 107 3.12 14.01 7.45
N LEU A 108 1.99 14.34 8.11
CA LEU A 108 1.77 14.02 9.52
C LEU A 108 1.78 12.51 9.76
N GLU A 109 1.06 11.72 8.96
CA GLU A 109 1.03 10.26 9.04
C GLU A 109 2.42 9.63 8.89
N GLN A 110 3.24 10.15 7.97
CA GLN A 110 4.59 9.66 7.78
C GLN A 110 5.48 9.95 8.98
N LEU A 111 5.31 11.10 9.62
CA LEU A 111 6.04 11.44 10.83
C LEU A 111 5.62 10.53 11.99
N ILE A 112 4.31 10.30 12.16
CA ILE A 112 3.75 9.39 13.18
C ILE A 112 4.34 7.99 13.03
N GLN A 113 4.41 7.47 11.81
CA GLN A 113 4.95 6.13 11.56
C GLN A 113 6.46 6.01 11.80
N LYS A 114 7.21 7.10 11.63
CA LYS A 114 8.67 7.10 11.73
C LYS A 114 9.19 7.36 13.14
N GLN A 115 8.53 8.25 13.90
CA GLN A 115 9.09 8.82 15.13
C GLN A 115 8.27 8.53 16.38
N LEU A 116 7.00 8.16 16.24
CA LEU A 116 6.12 7.98 17.38
C LEU A 116 6.10 6.51 17.83
N GLU A 117 6.09 6.25 19.13
CA GLU A 117 5.88 4.90 19.67
C GLU A 117 4.44 4.42 19.44
N LEU A 118 4.21 3.11 19.39
CA LEU A 118 2.91 2.53 19.02
C LEU A 118 1.83 2.70 20.07
N GLU A 119 2.24 2.87 21.33
CA GLU A 119 1.37 3.03 22.50
C GLU A 119 0.94 4.48 22.74
N ASP A 120 1.47 5.44 21.97
CA ASP A 120 1.12 6.84 22.13
C ASP A 120 -0.38 7.06 21.85
N SER A 121 -1.10 7.59 22.85
CA SER A 121 -2.55 7.77 22.79
C SER A 121 -3.01 8.72 21.69
N ARG A 122 -2.15 9.64 21.23
CA ARG A 122 -2.47 10.59 20.14
C ARG A 122 -2.75 9.86 18.81
N ARG A 123 -2.20 8.65 18.62
CA ARG A 123 -2.46 7.82 17.43
C ARG A 123 -3.94 7.57 17.21
N ALA A 124 -4.70 7.31 18.29
CA ALA A 124 -6.13 7.08 18.21
C ALA A 124 -6.88 8.30 17.64
N GLU A 125 -6.47 9.51 18.04
CA GLU A 125 -7.07 10.76 17.55
C GLU A 125 -6.82 10.96 16.06
N TRP A 126 -5.59 10.75 15.58
CA TRP A 126 -5.26 10.89 14.16
C TRP A 126 -5.87 9.77 13.30
N ALA A 127 -5.93 8.53 13.81
CA ALA A 127 -6.56 7.42 13.10
C ALA A 127 -8.07 7.61 12.93
N GLN A 128 -8.72 8.34 13.85
CA GLN A 128 -10.16 8.57 13.86
C GLN A 128 -10.68 9.19 12.55
N PHE A 129 -9.90 10.07 11.91
CA PHE A 129 -10.27 10.65 10.62
C PHE A 129 -10.54 9.56 9.56
N HIS A 130 -9.63 8.61 9.43
CA HIS A 130 -9.74 7.53 8.46
C HIS A 130 -10.83 6.52 8.82
N ILE A 131 -11.03 6.24 10.11
CA ILE A 131 -12.13 5.37 10.58
C ILE A 131 -13.48 5.98 10.18
N LEU A 132 -13.69 7.27 10.42
CA LEU A 132 -14.93 7.94 10.03
C LEU A 132 -15.12 7.94 8.52
N LYS A 133 -14.07 8.25 7.76
CA LYS A 133 -14.11 8.23 6.29
C LYS A 133 -14.41 6.83 5.74
N ALA A 134 -13.84 5.78 6.33
CA ALA A 134 -14.10 4.39 5.98
C ALA A 134 -15.57 3.99 6.26
N ARG A 135 -16.15 4.44 7.38
CA ARG A 135 -17.57 4.23 7.69
C ARG A 135 -18.48 4.91 6.68
N GLU A 136 -18.16 6.13 6.25
CA GLU A 136 -18.91 6.84 5.21
C GLU A 136 -18.86 6.08 3.87
N TYR A 137 -17.68 5.65 3.44
CA TYR A 137 -17.55 4.79 2.26
C TYR A 137 -18.34 3.48 2.39
N GLY A 138 -18.35 2.88 3.58
CA GLY A 138 -19.14 1.69 3.88
C GLY A 138 -20.65 1.91 3.74
N LYS A 139 -21.17 3.07 4.17
CA LYS A 139 -22.58 3.45 3.97
C LYS A 139 -22.94 3.65 2.50
N LEU A 140 -21.96 4.10 1.70
CA LEU A 140 -22.10 4.30 0.25
C LEU A 140 -21.87 3.01 -0.56
N PHE A 141 -21.68 1.86 0.09
CA PHE A 141 -21.35 0.57 -0.54
C PHE A 141 -20.05 0.59 -1.36
N GLN A 142 -19.13 1.51 -1.03
CA GLN A 142 -17.82 1.64 -1.63
C GLN A 142 -16.79 0.83 -0.83
N GLY A 143 -16.84 -0.50 -0.97
CA GLY A 143 -16.08 -1.43 -0.14
C GLY A 143 -14.56 -1.32 -0.29
N GLU A 144 -14.06 -1.10 -1.50
CA GLU A 144 -12.62 -0.96 -1.78
C GLU A 144 -12.05 0.34 -1.18
N GLU A 145 -12.79 1.43 -1.31
CA GLU A 145 -12.52 2.72 -0.69
C GLU A 145 -12.47 2.59 0.85
N ALA A 146 -13.49 1.94 1.43
CA ALA A 146 -13.59 1.74 2.87
C ALA A 146 -12.40 0.95 3.41
N ARG A 147 -12.01 -0.14 2.73
CA ARG A 147 -10.82 -0.94 3.09
C ARG A 147 -9.55 -0.14 3.08
N TYR A 148 -9.35 0.68 2.04
CA TYR A 148 -8.17 1.51 1.93
C TYR A 148 -8.06 2.49 3.11
N GLU A 149 -9.16 3.13 3.49
CA GLU A 149 -9.15 4.05 4.64
C GLU A 149 -8.98 3.30 5.98
N TYR A 150 -9.59 2.12 6.16
CA TYR A 150 -9.32 1.29 7.34
C TYR A 150 -7.86 0.83 7.41
N GLN A 151 -7.21 0.53 6.28
CA GLN A 151 -5.78 0.20 6.26
C GLN A 151 -4.92 1.40 6.67
N ARG A 152 -5.28 2.62 6.25
CA ARG A 152 -4.60 3.85 6.71
C ARG A 152 -4.80 4.08 8.21
N ALA A 153 -6.02 3.94 8.72
CA ALA A 153 -6.28 3.98 10.17
C ALA A 153 -5.44 2.93 10.91
N LEU A 154 -5.46 1.70 10.39
CA LEU A 154 -4.63 0.53 10.70
C LEU A 154 -3.16 0.84 10.92
N ARG A 155 -2.63 1.70 10.04
CA ARG A 155 -1.23 2.06 10.00
C ARG A 155 -0.86 3.13 11.01
N ILE A 156 -1.80 4.01 11.33
CA ILE A 156 -1.63 5.06 12.33
C ILE A 156 -1.82 4.48 13.74
N ASP A 157 -2.86 3.69 13.96
CA ASP A 157 -3.17 3.06 15.24
C ASP A 157 -3.38 1.55 15.07
N PRO A 158 -2.30 0.75 15.02
CA PRO A 158 -2.38 -0.70 14.85
C PRO A 158 -3.12 -1.44 15.99
N ASN A 159 -3.18 -0.82 17.17
CA ASN A 159 -3.79 -1.33 18.40
C ASN A 159 -5.30 -1.03 18.49
N ASN A 160 -5.87 -0.36 17.49
CA ASN A 160 -7.30 -0.07 17.45
C ASN A 160 -8.11 -1.33 17.10
N PHE A 161 -8.43 -2.15 18.10
CA PHE A 161 -9.22 -3.37 17.89
C PHE A 161 -10.63 -3.10 17.37
N SER A 162 -11.26 -1.99 17.76
CA SER A 162 -12.58 -1.59 17.24
C SER A 162 -12.53 -1.36 15.74
N ALA A 163 -11.59 -0.52 15.27
CA ALA A 163 -11.41 -0.26 13.85
C ALA A 163 -11.02 -1.54 13.08
N ARG A 164 -10.30 -2.47 13.73
CA ARG A 164 -9.91 -3.74 13.10
C ARG A 164 -11.10 -4.67 12.91
N LEU A 165 -12.02 -4.73 13.87
CA LEU A 165 -13.26 -5.49 13.73
C LEU A 165 -14.15 -4.89 12.65
N GLU A 166 -14.29 -3.56 12.59
CA GLU A 166 -15.04 -2.90 11.51
C GLU A 166 -14.40 -3.11 10.12
N PHE A 167 -13.07 -3.13 10.05
CA PHE A 167 -12.34 -3.52 8.86
C PHE A 167 -12.61 -4.98 8.49
N ALA A 168 -12.61 -5.89 9.47
CA ALA A 168 -12.94 -7.30 9.25
C ALA A 168 -14.36 -7.44 8.69
N ASP A 169 -15.34 -6.72 9.22
CA ASP A 169 -16.71 -6.73 8.69
C ASP A 169 -16.79 -6.19 7.26
N ALA A 170 -15.98 -5.17 6.93
CA ALA A 170 -15.84 -4.69 5.55
C ALA A 170 -15.17 -5.71 4.62
N ILE A 171 -14.27 -6.55 5.15
CA ILE A 171 -13.67 -7.67 4.42
C ILE A 171 -14.73 -8.74 4.14
N GLN A 172 -15.47 -9.16 5.17
CA GLN A 172 -16.49 -10.20 5.11
C GLN A 172 -17.57 -9.88 4.06
N LYS A 173 -17.98 -8.62 3.96
CA LYS A 173 -18.98 -8.16 2.98
C LYS A 173 -18.60 -8.39 1.51
N THR A 174 -17.33 -8.60 1.18
CA THR A 174 -16.94 -8.98 -0.20
C THR A 174 -16.64 -10.47 -0.34
N GLY A 175 -16.99 -11.30 0.65
CA GLY A 175 -16.84 -12.75 0.59
C GLY A 175 -15.45 -13.29 0.90
N LEU A 176 -14.57 -12.49 1.52
CA LEU A 176 -13.24 -12.92 1.98
C LEU A 176 -13.31 -13.41 3.43
N ASN A 177 -13.84 -14.62 3.63
CA ASN A 177 -14.07 -15.24 4.93
C ASN A 177 -12.80 -15.74 5.62
N GLU A 178 -11.81 -16.26 4.88
CA GLU A 178 -10.54 -16.71 5.45
C GLU A 178 -9.77 -15.51 6.02
N LEU A 179 -9.73 -14.39 5.27
CA LEU A 179 -9.11 -13.14 5.74
C LEU A 179 -9.89 -12.55 6.93
N TYR A 180 -11.23 -12.61 6.91
CA TYR A 180 -12.06 -12.20 8.03
C TYR A 180 -11.70 -12.94 9.32
N VAL A 181 -11.67 -14.28 9.28
CA VAL A 181 -11.31 -15.12 10.44
C VAL A 181 -9.89 -14.82 10.92
N ASN A 182 -8.96 -14.53 10.01
CA ASN A 182 -7.62 -14.11 10.37
C ASN A 182 -7.61 -12.80 11.17
N GLN A 183 -8.42 -11.80 10.80
CA GLN A 183 -8.54 -10.56 11.58
C GLN A 183 -9.18 -10.81 12.96
N LEU A 184 -10.21 -11.65 13.04
CA LEU A 184 -10.83 -12.00 14.33
C LEU A 184 -9.84 -12.71 15.26
N SER A 185 -9.08 -13.69 14.72
CA SER A 185 -8.05 -14.41 15.49
C SER A 185 -7.04 -13.44 16.08
N PHE A 186 -6.57 -12.47 15.29
CA PHE A 186 -5.61 -11.48 15.76
C PHE A 186 -6.13 -10.69 16.97
N VAL A 187 -7.37 -10.20 16.91
CA VAL A 187 -7.97 -9.45 18.03
C VAL A 187 -8.18 -10.36 19.24
N LYS A 188 -8.72 -11.57 19.01
CA LYS A 188 -8.99 -12.55 20.06
C LYS A 188 -7.73 -12.94 20.82
N ASP A 189 -6.60 -13.14 20.12
CA ASP A 189 -5.35 -13.58 20.73
C ASP A 189 -4.64 -12.47 21.53
N LYS A 190 -5.07 -11.21 21.39
CA LYS A 190 -4.56 -10.06 22.14
C LYS A 190 -5.39 -9.70 23.37
N ILE A 191 -6.58 -10.26 23.52
CA ILE A 191 -7.44 -10.02 24.68
C ILE A 191 -7.27 -11.18 25.66
N ASP A 192 -6.83 -10.90 26.89
CA ASP A 192 -6.85 -11.88 27.97
C ASP A 192 -8.22 -11.87 28.68
N PRO A 193 -9.07 -12.91 28.50
CA PRO A 193 -10.40 -12.97 29.11
C PRO A 193 -10.37 -13.14 30.64
N LYS A 194 -9.22 -13.52 31.21
CA LYS A 194 -9.04 -13.75 32.65
C LYS A 194 -8.31 -12.61 33.36
N ALA A 195 -7.97 -11.54 32.65
CA ALA A 195 -7.29 -10.39 33.24
C ALA A 195 -8.11 -9.77 34.40
N GLU A 196 -7.47 -9.60 35.56
CA GLU A 196 -8.06 -8.92 36.71
C GLU A 196 -8.36 -7.46 36.33
N GLY A 197 -9.63 -7.04 36.47
CA GLY A 197 -10.09 -5.68 36.12
C GLY A 197 -10.81 -5.53 34.77
N LEU A 198 -11.00 -6.61 34.00
CA LEU A 198 -11.80 -6.55 32.76
C LEU A 198 -13.30 -6.37 33.08
N SER A 199 -13.93 -5.33 32.51
CA SER A 199 -15.36 -5.07 32.72
C SER A 199 -16.24 -6.18 32.14
N ASP A 200 -17.43 -6.37 32.72
CA ASP A 200 -18.37 -7.39 32.24
C ASP A 200 -18.80 -7.16 30.78
N THR A 201 -18.84 -5.91 30.33
CA THR A 201 -19.08 -5.55 28.92
C THR A 201 -17.99 -6.07 27.99
N LYS A 202 -16.71 -5.88 28.35
CA LYS A 202 -15.58 -6.38 27.56
C LYS A 202 -15.50 -7.90 27.54
N LYS A 203 -15.85 -8.56 28.65
CA LYS A 203 -15.99 -10.02 28.70
C LYS A 203 -17.06 -10.51 27.73
N LEU A 204 -18.22 -9.85 27.70
CA LEU A 204 -19.30 -10.19 26.77
C LEU A 204 -18.89 -9.98 25.31
N GLU A 205 -18.19 -8.88 25.00
CA GLU A 205 -17.65 -8.61 23.66
C GLU A 205 -16.66 -9.70 23.23
N TYR A 206 -15.74 -10.11 24.14
CA TYR A 206 -14.83 -11.22 23.87
C TYR A 206 -15.57 -12.52 23.61
N THR A 207 -16.58 -12.87 24.42
CA THR A 207 -17.37 -14.09 24.20
C THR A 207 -18.04 -14.07 22.83
N ARG A 208 -18.69 -12.96 22.45
CA ARG A 208 -19.30 -12.82 21.12
C ARG A 208 -18.29 -12.94 19.98
N LEU A 209 -17.12 -12.33 20.14
CA LEU A 209 -16.02 -12.44 19.20
C LEU A 209 -15.56 -13.89 19.06
N ASN A 210 -15.38 -14.59 20.19
CA ASN A 210 -14.95 -15.98 20.22
C ASN A 210 -15.98 -16.91 19.58
N ASP A 211 -17.27 -16.76 19.90
CA ASP A 211 -18.36 -17.53 19.30
C ASP A 211 -18.41 -17.31 17.78
N THR A 212 -18.25 -16.07 17.33
CA THR A 212 -18.20 -15.72 15.90
C THR A 212 -16.99 -16.38 15.23
N TYR A 213 -15.82 -16.27 15.85
CA TYR A 213 -14.59 -16.91 15.37
C TYR A 213 -14.74 -18.44 15.25
N GLU A 214 -15.33 -19.11 16.25
CA GLU A 214 -15.57 -20.54 16.25
C GLU A 214 -16.59 -20.96 15.18
N ALA A 215 -17.67 -20.20 15.01
CA ALA A 215 -18.68 -20.43 13.98
C ALA A 215 -18.07 -20.36 12.57
N TYR A 216 -17.33 -19.29 12.26
CA TYR A 216 -16.68 -19.15 10.95
C TYR A 216 -15.54 -20.15 10.75
N THR A 217 -14.77 -20.45 11.80
CA THR A 217 -13.75 -21.51 11.73
C THR A 217 -14.37 -22.86 11.41
N SER A 218 -15.57 -23.14 11.94
CA SER A 218 -16.34 -24.35 11.64
C SER A 218 -16.85 -24.36 10.20
N LEU A 219 -17.36 -23.21 9.69
CA LEU A 219 -17.75 -23.06 8.27
C LEU A 219 -16.56 -23.29 7.33
N LEU A 220 -15.36 -22.86 7.72
CA LEU A 220 -14.12 -23.01 6.95
C LEU A 220 -13.38 -24.32 7.21
N LYS A 221 -13.97 -25.28 7.94
CA LYS A 221 -13.31 -26.56 8.27
C LYS A 221 -12.85 -27.34 7.03
N ASN A 222 -13.58 -27.23 5.93
CA ASN A 222 -13.28 -27.89 4.66
C ASN A 222 -12.56 -26.98 3.65
N SER A 223 -12.15 -25.78 4.06
CA SER A 223 -11.37 -24.88 3.20
C SER A 223 -10.08 -25.55 2.71
N LEU A 224 -9.58 -25.10 1.56
CA LEU A 224 -8.31 -25.59 1.01
C LEU A 224 -7.16 -25.42 2.02
N ALA A 225 -7.12 -24.29 2.73
CA ALA A 225 -6.09 -24.01 3.71
C ALA A 225 -6.05 -25.07 4.82
N ARG A 226 -7.22 -25.49 5.31
CA ARG A 226 -7.33 -26.53 6.34
C ARG A 226 -7.03 -27.93 5.80
N ARG A 227 -7.54 -28.28 4.62
CA ARG A 227 -7.31 -29.60 4.00
C ARG A 227 -5.83 -29.86 3.71
N TRP A 228 -5.13 -28.84 3.23
CA TRP A 228 -3.70 -28.90 2.95
C TRP A 228 -2.82 -28.53 4.15
N ASN A 229 -3.43 -28.17 5.28
CA ASN A 229 -2.75 -27.75 6.50
C ASN A 229 -1.71 -26.63 6.28
N VAL A 230 -2.11 -25.60 5.55
CA VAL A 230 -1.29 -24.43 5.22
C VAL A 230 -1.89 -23.14 5.78
N GLU A 231 -1.06 -22.10 5.90
CA GLU A 231 -1.49 -20.76 6.33
C GLU A 231 -1.21 -19.73 5.21
N PRO A 232 -2.15 -19.57 4.25
CA PRO A 232 -1.88 -18.86 2.99
C PRO A 232 -1.42 -17.41 3.13
N PHE A 233 -1.94 -16.69 4.13
CA PHE A 233 -1.62 -15.29 4.38
C PHE A 233 -0.18 -15.05 4.83
N TYR A 234 0.56 -16.09 5.23
CA TYR A 234 1.96 -16.00 5.66
C TYR A 234 2.96 -16.37 4.57
N PHE A 235 2.51 -16.76 3.38
CA PHE A 235 3.40 -17.08 2.28
C PHE A 235 4.13 -15.85 1.75
N ASP A 236 5.40 -16.01 1.36
CA ASP A 236 6.10 -15.01 0.56
C ASP A 236 5.56 -15.05 -0.88
N LYS A 237 4.54 -14.23 -1.10
CA LYS A 237 3.90 -14.04 -2.40
C LYS A 237 4.60 -13.02 -3.28
N THR A 238 5.74 -12.45 -2.87
CA THR A 238 6.42 -11.44 -3.69
C THR A 238 6.80 -12.02 -5.06
N ARG A 239 6.31 -11.41 -6.14
CA ARG A 239 6.59 -11.78 -7.54
C ARG A 239 7.24 -10.68 -8.34
N TRP A 240 7.01 -9.44 -7.91
CA TRP A 240 7.43 -8.24 -8.61
C TRP A 240 8.12 -7.30 -7.65
N ASN A 241 9.39 -7.01 -7.93
CA ASN A 241 10.15 -5.97 -7.24
C ASN A 241 10.09 -4.68 -8.07
N ILE A 242 9.43 -3.66 -7.53
CA ILE A 242 9.16 -2.40 -8.22
C ILE A 242 9.90 -1.27 -7.51
N GLY A 243 10.73 -0.53 -8.25
CA GLY A 243 11.29 0.73 -7.77
C GLY A 243 10.45 1.93 -8.17
N LEU A 244 10.14 2.79 -7.22
CA LEU A 244 9.54 4.10 -7.45
C LEU A 244 10.64 5.17 -7.32
N TYR A 245 10.75 5.97 -8.36
CA TYR A 245 11.67 7.10 -8.47
C TYR A 245 10.84 8.33 -8.81
N TYR A 246 11.25 9.49 -8.32
CA TYR A 246 10.55 10.73 -8.58
C TYR A 246 11.53 11.86 -8.89
N THR A 247 11.07 12.79 -9.71
CA THR A 247 11.72 14.08 -9.94
C THR A 247 11.17 15.11 -8.96
N LYS A 248 12.01 16.06 -8.54
CA LYS A 248 11.63 17.10 -7.58
C LYS A 248 11.73 18.47 -8.22
N ALA A 249 10.64 19.23 -8.16
CA ALA A 249 10.65 20.63 -8.52
C ALA A 249 11.50 21.43 -7.51
N PRO A 250 12.28 22.43 -7.96
CA PRO A 250 13.16 23.19 -7.07
C PRO A 250 12.42 23.95 -5.97
N VAL A 251 11.24 24.50 -6.27
CA VAL A 251 10.39 25.24 -5.32
C VAL A 251 8.92 25.02 -5.66
N SER A 252 8.13 24.79 -4.62
CA SER A 252 6.67 24.74 -4.65
C SER A 252 6.09 25.81 -3.71
N LEU A 253 4.94 26.36 -4.08
CA LEU A 253 4.24 27.40 -3.31
C LEU A 253 3.11 26.83 -2.44
N ILE A 254 2.61 25.63 -2.76
CA ILE A 254 1.51 25.00 -2.01
C ILE A 254 2.12 24.08 -0.95
N HIS A 255 2.68 22.97 -1.41
CA HIS A 255 3.36 21.96 -0.61
C HIS A 255 4.79 21.77 -1.10
N CYS A 256 5.77 22.13 -0.27
CA CYS A 256 7.17 21.74 -0.52
C CYS A 256 7.33 20.24 -0.37
N ASP A 257 8.13 19.62 -1.23
CA ASP A 257 8.42 18.18 -1.19
C ASP A 257 7.19 17.28 -1.43
N ALA A 258 6.15 17.83 -2.08
CA ALA A 258 4.92 17.10 -2.41
C ALA A 258 5.20 15.84 -3.26
N GLU A 259 6.23 15.87 -4.11
CA GLU A 259 6.64 14.74 -4.95
C GLU A 259 7.21 13.59 -4.13
N GLU A 260 7.96 13.90 -3.05
CA GLU A 260 8.45 12.90 -2.10
C GLU A 260 7.25 12.27 -1.37
N ILE A 261 6.32 13.10 -0.89
CA ILE A 261 5.10 12.64 -0.23
C ILE A 261 4.27 11.77 -1.18
N ALA A 262 4.08 12.18 -2.43
CA ALA A 262 3.37 11.43 -3.45
C ALA A 262 4.04 10.09 -3.74
N ALA A 263 5.37 10.03 -3.84
CA ALA A 263 6.12 8.79 -4.07
C ALA A 263 5.99 7.82 -2.88
N VAL A 264 6.14 8.32 -1.65
CA VAL A 264 5.95 7.50 -0.44
C VAL A 264 4.52 6.99 -0.36
N MET A 265 3.53 7.86 -0.55
CA MET A 265 2.12 7.46 -0.51
C MET A 265 1.73 6.52 -1.66
N ALA A 266 2.38 6.64 -2.82
CA ALA A 266 2.22 5.70 -3.92
C ALA A 266 2.72 4.30 -3.53
N LYS A 267 3.90 4.17 -2.91
CA LYS A 267 4.35 2.88 -2.35
C LYS A 267 3.36 2.33 -1.35
N GLU A 268 2.95 3.18 -0.42
CA GLU A 268 2.03 2.81 0.65
C GLU A 268 0.67 2.34 0.13
N SER A 269 0.23 2.80 -1.04
CA SER A 269 -0.99 2.31 -1.69
C SER A 269 -0.92 0.82 -2.10
N PHE A 270 0.28 0.23 -2.19
CA PHE A 270 0.47 -1.22 -2.41
C PHE A 270 0.45 -2.02 -1.11
N SER A 271 0.26 -1.38 0.05
CA SER A 271 0.07 -2.10 1.31
C SER A 271 -1.10 -3.08 1.20
N GLY A 272 -0.90 -4.31 1.67
CA GLY A 272 -1.86 -5.41 1.51
C GLY A 272 -1.80 -6.14 0.16
N VAL A 273 -1.00 -5.69 -0.82
CA VAL A 273 -0.76 -6.44 -2.06
C VAL A 273 0.44 -7.36 -1.89
N ALA A 274 0.20 -8.62 -1.55
CA ALA A 274 1.26 -9.58 -1.25
C ALA A 274 2.15 -9.94 -2.47
N THR A 275 1.67 -9.70 -3.69
CA THR A 275 2.38 -10.04 -4.94
C THR A 275 3.49 -9.06 -5.31
N THR A 276 3.52 -7.87 -4.71
CA THR A 276 4.44 -6.79 -5.09
C THR A 276 5.27 -6.33 -3.90
N SER A 277 6.58 -6.18 -4.09
CA SER A 277 7.46 -5.43 -3.20
C SER A 277 7.78 -4.09 -3.85
N VAL A 278 7.33 -2.99 -3.24
CA VAL A 278 7.50 -1.65 -3.77
C VAL A 278 8.47 -0.87 -2.90
N TYR A 279 9.53 -0.35 -3.53
CA TYR A 279 10.56 0.45 -2.89
C TYR A 279 10.50 1.89 -3.42
N VAL A 280 10.67 2.88 -2.54
CA VAL A 280 10.79 4.29 -2.94
C VAL A 280 12.21 4.76 -2.68
N GLN A 281 12.83 5.34 -3.70
CA GLN A 281 14.12 6.01 -3.55
C GLN A 281 13.95 7.25 -2.66
N GLN A 282 14.74 7.36 -1.58
CA GLN A 282 14.61 8.47 -0.63
C GLN A 282 14.89 9.84 -1.26
N ASN A 283 15.91 9.92 -2.12
CA ASN A 283 16.31 11.16 -2.78
C ASN A 283 15.74 11.23 -4.20
N PRO A 284 15.39 12.44 -4.69
CA PRO A 284 14.94 12.61 -6.06
C PRO A 284 16.06 12.28 -7.04
N VAL A 285 15.68 11.74 -8.20
CA VAL A 285 16.61 11.42 -9.29
C VAL A 285 16.67 12.57 -10.30
N ALA A 286 17.80 12.72 -10.98
CA ALA A 286 17.95 13.71 -12.06
C ALA A 286 17.17 13.33 -13.34
N GLY A 287 16.83 12.05 -13.50
CA GLY A 287 16.05 11.55 -14.63
C GLY A 287 16.25 10.06 -14.87
N TYR A 288 15.95 9.62 -16.10
CA TYR A 288 15.96 8.21 -16.48
C TYR A 288 17.29 7.50 -16.25
N GLY A 289 18.42 8.10 -16.63
CA GLY A 289 19.72 7.41 -16.56
C GLY A 289 20.11 7.01 -15.14
N GLU A 290 19.89 7.90 -14.17
CA GLU A 290 20.14 7.63 -12.75
C GLU A 290 19.14 6.61 -12.19
N ALA A 291 17.85 6.77 -12.49
CA ALA A 291 16.82 5.83 -12.07
C ALA A 291 17.11 4.41 -12.58
N PHE A 292 17.51 4.26 -13.85
CA PHE A 292 17.85 2.98 -14.44
C PHE A 292 19.09 2.35 -13.79
N ALA A 293 20.13 3.14 -13.52
CA ALA A 293 21.33 2.66 -12.85
C ALA A 293 21.02 2.13 -11.44
N LEU A 294 20.19 2.85 -10.67
CA LEU A 294 19.74 2.43 -9.35
C LEU A 294 18.85 1.19 -9.41
N ALA A 295 17.92 1.11 -10.38
CA ALA A 295 17.03 -0.03 -10.55
C ALA A 295 17.81 -1.31 -10.87
N ARG A 296 18.82 -1.22 -11.75
CA ARG A 296 19.75 -2.31 -12.06
C ARG A 296 20.56 -2.75 -10.84
N LYS A 297 21.08 -1.79 -10.07
CA LYS A 297 21.84 -2.06 -8.84
C LYS A 297 20.98 -2.82 -7.81
N ASN A 298 19.70 -2.47 -7.70
CA ASN A 298 18.77 -3.07 -6.75
C ASN A 298 18.05 -4.31 -7.31
N ALA A 299 18.40 -4.78 -8.51
CA ALA A 299 17.79 -5.93 -9.18
C ALA A 299 16.25 -5.87 -9.27
N GLN A 300 15.71 -4.68 -9.57
CA GLN A 300 14.27 -4.48 -9.70
C GLN A 300 13.76 -5.04 -11.03
N ASP A 301 12.57 -5.66 -11.01
CA ASP A 301 11.92 -6.19 -12.21
C ASP A 301 11.37 -5.06 -13.09
N TYR A 302 10.78 -4.05 -12.43
CA TYR A 302 10.29 -2.82 -13.04
C TYR A 302 10.72 -1.63 -12.20
N PHE A 303 10.89 -0.48 -12.86
CA PHE A 303 10.98 0.78 -12.16
C PHE A 303 10.05 1.80 -12.78
N VAL A 304 9.52 2.68 -11.95
CA VAL A 304 8.55 3.71 -12.32
C VAL A 304 9.18 5.05 -12.01
N ILE A 305 9.20 5.92 -13.00
CA ILE A 305 9.54 7.33 -12.80
C ILE A 305 8.23 8.10 -12.70
N MET A 306 8.02 8.73 -11.55
CA MET A 306 6.85 9.53 -11.22
C MET A 306 7.20 11.02 -11.34
N ASP A 307 6.26 11.77 -11.88
CA ASP A 307 6.29 13.22 -11.93
C ASP A 307 4.94 13.73 -11.43
N PHE A 308 4.97 14.45 -10.31
CA PHE A 308 3.78 14.85 -9.56
C PHE A 308 3.70 16.37 -9.55
N GLU A 309 2.56 16.90 -9.96
CA GLU A 309 2.30 18.33 -9.95
C GLU A 309 0.98 18.60 -9.23
N GLU A 310 0.97 19.65 -8.42
CA GLU A 310 -0.23 20.12 -7.73
C GLU A 310 -0.55 21.56 -8.11
N SER A 311 -1.84 21.83 -8.24
CA SER A 311 -2.43 23.16 -8.25
C SER A 311 -3.44 23.29 -7.11
N GLU A 312 -3.99 24.50 -6.91
CA GLU A 312 -5.00 24.73 -5.87
C GLU A 312 -6.24 23.82 -5.98
N ARG A 313 -6.59 23.37 -7.19
CA ARG A 313 -7.85 22.63 -7.45
C ARG A 313 -7.63 21.23 -8.00
N GLU A 314 -6.44 20.94 -8.52
CA GLU A 314 -6.19 19.79 -9.37
C GLU A 314 -4.81 19.18 -9.08
N VAL A 315 -4.71 17.87 -9.26
CA VAL A 315 -3.47 17.12 -9.13
C VAL A 315 -3.21 16.33 -10.40
N PHE A 316 -1.96 16.39 -10.86
CA PHE A 316 -1.45 15.63 -11.99
C PHE A 316 -0.38 14.66 -11.51
N LEU A 317 -0.46 13.41 -11.98
CA LEU A 317 0.58 12.41 -11.80
C LEU A 317 0.86 11.73 -13.13
N SER A 318 2.02 12.02 -13.69
CA SER A 318 2.58 11.27 -14.80
C SER A 318 3.46 10.16 -14.26
N ALA A 319 3.33 8.95 -14.78
CA ALA A 319 4.26 7.90 -14.44
C ALA A 319 4.52 6.96 -15.60
N VAL A 320 5.80 6.61 -15.71
CA VAL A 320 6.35 5.81 -16.81
C VAL A 320 6.99 4.58 -16.21
N ILE A 321 6.50 3.40 -16.60
CA ILE A 321 7.03 2.12 -16.19
C ILE A 321 8.07 1.67 -17.20
N TYR A 322 9.23 1.31 -16.71
CA TYR A 322 10.33 0.75 -17.48
C TYR A 322 10.67 -0.65 -16.97
N ASN A 323 11.10 -1.51 -17.88
CA ASN A 323 11.64 -2.81 -17.54
C ASN A 323 13.02 -2.65 -16.87
N GLY A 324 13.19 -3.18 -15.66
CA GLY A 324 14.43 -3.04 -14.88
C GLY A 324 15.61 -3.82 -15.47
N ARG A 325 15.38 -4.79 -16.37
CA ARG A 325 16.45 -5.56 -17.01
C ARG A 325 17.15 -4.78 -18.12
N ASN A 326 16.39 -4.15 -19.02
CA ASN A 326 16.89 -3.54 -20.25
C ASN A 326 16.56 -2.04 -20.38
N GLY A 327 15.75 -1.49 -19.48
CA GLY A 327 15.39 -0.08 -19.44
C GLY A 327 14.32 0.33 -20.46
N THR A 328 13.69 -0.60 -21.19
CA THR A 328 12.68 -0.25 -22.19
C THR A 328 11.41 0.28 -21.54
N GLU A 329 10.81 1.34 -22.11
CA GLU A 329 9.49 1.81 -21.70
C GLU A 329 8.44 0.74 -21.97
N THR A 330 7.72 0.37 -20.93
CA THR A 330 6.69 -0.67 -20.94
C THR A 330 5.30 -0.05 -21.08
N SER A 331 5.00 0.93 -20.23
CA SER A 331 3.70 1.60 -20.17
C SER A 331 3.86 3.02 -19.62
N ARG A 332 2.95 3.91 -20.02
CA ARG A 332 2.88 5.29 -19.53
C ARG A 332 1.45 5.63 -19.17
N PHE A 333 1.26 6.33 -18.07
CA PHE A 333 -0.04 6.85 -17.65
C PHE A 333 0.09 8.28 -17.18
N THR A 334 -0.91 9.06 -17.52
CA THR A 334 -1.10 10.43 -17.05
C THR A 334 -2.44 10.48 -16.34
N LEU A 335 -2.41 10.83 -15.06
CA LEU A 335 -3.56 10.83 -14.19
C LEU A 335 -3.86 12.26 -13.76
N PHE A 336 -5.14 12.61 -13.81
CA PHE A 336 -5.65 13.92 -13.46
C PHE A 336 -6.87 13.76 -12.56
N ARG A 337 -6.92 14.45 -11.43
CA ARG A 337 -8.08 14.48 -10.54
C ARG A 337 -8.30 15.86 -9.95
N THR A 338 -9.55 16.11 -9.59
CA THR A 338 -10.04 17.31 -8.93
C THR A 338 -10.91 16.93 -7.72
N GLY A 339 -11.28 17.93 -6.92
CA GLY A 339 -12.07 17.76 -5.71
C GLY A 339 -11.26 17.35 -4.47
N ASN A 340 -11.95 17.15 -3.35
CA ASN A 340 -11.31 16.99 -2.04
C ASN A 340 -10.48 15.70 -1.93
N ASP A 341 -10.88 14.63 -2.61
CA ASP A 341 -10.15 13.35 -2.62
C ASP A 341 -9.16 13.22 -3.78
N ARG A 342 -8.81 14.31 -4.46
CA ARG A 342 -7.98 14.29 -5.69
C ARG A 342 -6.68 13.53 -5.49
N PHE A 343 -5.94 13.80 -4.42
CA PHE A 343 -4.65 13.17 -4.14
C PHE A 343 -4.77 11.66 -3.94
N VAL A 344 -5.66 11.23 -3.05
CA VAL A 344 -5.91 9.81 -2.76
C VAL A 344 -6.48 9.07 -3.99
N SER A 345 -7.36 9.72 -4.76
CA SER A 345 -7.92 9.16 -6.00
C SER A 345 -6.87 8.95 -7.09
N VAL A 346 -5.93 9.89 -7.24
CA VAL A 346 -4.78 9.74 -8.14
C VAL A 346 -3.94 8.54 -7.74
N LEU A 347 -3.58 8.40 -6.47
CA LEU A 347 -2.73 7.30 -5.99
C LEU A 347 -3.40 5.93 -6.12
N ARG A 348 -4.71 5.82 -5.87
CA ARG A 348 -5.46 4.58 -6.10
C ARG A 348 -5.51 4.22 -7.59
N SER A 349 -5.67 5.23 -8.46
CA SER A 349 -5.66 5.02 -9.91
C SER A 349 -4.27 4.61 -10.40
N PHE A 350 -3.21 5.20 -9.83
CA PHE A 350 -1.82 4.80 -10.05
C PHE A 350 -1.60 3.33 -9.69
N ARG A 351 -1.96 2.92 -8.47
CA ARG A 351 -1.87 1.55 -8.00
C ARG A 351 -2.56 0.58 -8.96
N ARG A 352 -3.83 0.86 -9.33
CA ARG A 352 -4.61 0.01 -10.25
C ARG A 352 -3.94 -0.11 -11.62
N ASN A 353 -3.42 0.99 -12.17
CA ASN A 353 -2.76 0.99 -13.48
C ASN A 353 -1.41 0.27 -13.46
N VAL A 354 -0.67 0.33 -12.36
CA VAL A 354 0.55 -0.46 -12.19
C VAL A 354 0.20 -1.95 -12.10
N LEU A 355 -0.78 -2.32 -11.27
CA LEU A 355 -1.18 -3.71 -11.08
C LEU A 355 -1.75 -4.36 -12.36
N SER A 356 -2.47 -3.60 -13.19
CA SER A 356 -3.00 -4.12 -14.47
C SER A 356 -1.92 -4.48 -15.49
N VAL A 357 -0.71 -3.93 -15.31
CA VAL A 357 0.47 -4.19 -16.13
C VAL A 357 1.28 -5.37 -15.59
N LEU A 358 0.97 -5.91 -14.41
CA LEU A 358 1.74 -7.01 -13.83
C LEU A 358 1.07 -8.35 -14.14
N PRO A 359 1.72 -9.26 -14.90
CA PRO A 359 1.18 -10.60 -15.10
C PRO A 359 1.03 -11.35 -13.78
N VAL A 360 -0.09 -12.05 -13.63
CA VAL A 360 -0.32 -12.93 -12.49
C VAL A 360 0.58 -14.17 -12.63
N ARG A 361 1.39 -14.42 -11.61
CA ARG A 361 2.25 -15.58 -11.51
C ARG A 361 2.28 -16.09 -10.08
N GLY A 362 2.39 -17.41 -9.92
CA GLY A 362 2.43 -18.08 -8.62
C GLY A 362 3.56 -19.10 -8.56
N LYS A 363 3.56 -19.87 -7.49
CA LYS A 363 4.40 -21.05 -7.30
C LYS A 363 3.57 -22.25 -6.88
N ILE A 364 4.09 -23.43 -7.19
CA ILE A 364 3.62 -24.69 -6.61
C ILE A 364 4.13 -24.76 -5.17
N ILE A 365 3.22 -24.91 -4.22
CA ILE A 365 3.55 -24.95 -2.78
C ILE A 365 3.46 -26.36 -2.20
N ALA A 366 2.54 -27.19 -2.71
CA ALA A 366 2.41 -28.58 -2.29
C ALA A 366 1.87 -29.45 -3.41
N ARG A 367 2.02 -30.76 -3.26
CA ARG A 367 1.64 -31.75 -4.27
C ARG A 367 1.25 -33.07 -3.63
N SER A 368 0.18 -33.69 -4.14
CA SER A 368 -0.24 -35.05 -3.84
C SER A 368 -0.59 -35.78 -5.13
N GLY A 369 0.33 -36.60 -5.65
CA GLY A 369 0.16 -37.26 -6.95
C GLY A 369 0.03 -36.24 -8.10
N ASN A 370 -1.16 -36.16 -8.72
CA ASN A 370 -1.45 -35.19 -9.77
C ASN A 370 -2.18 -33.94 -9.26
N GLU A 371 -2.61 -33.91 -8.00
CA GLU A 371 -3.17 -32.71 -7.40
C GLU A 371 -2.04 -31.76 -6.98
N ILE A 372 -2.12 -30.53 -7.46
CA ILE A 372 -1.15 -29.47 -7.21
C ILE A 372 -1.83 -28.33 -6.48
N LEU A 373 -1.21 -27.89 -5.40
CA LEU A 373 -1.58 -26.70 -4.67
C LEU A 373 -0.69 -25.54 -5.13
N VAL A 374 -1.31 -24.42 -5.53
CA VAL A 374 -0.64 -23.19 -5.96
C VAL A 374 -0.97 -22.02 -5.03
N ASP A 375 -0.04 -21.07 -4.91
CA ASP A 375 -0.18 -19.88 -4.05
C ASP A 375 -0.84 -18.67 -4.72
N ILE A 376 -1.77 -18.93 -5.65
CA ILE A 376 -2.64 -17.94 -6.27
C ILE A 376 -4.10 -18.39 -6.11
N GLY A 377 -4.99 -17.46 -5.83
CA GLY A 377 -6.41 -17.72 -5.58
C GLY A 377 -7.32 -16.63 -6.13
N LYS A 378 -8.50 -16.48 -5.52
CA LYS A 378 -9.50 -15.48 -5.91
C LYS A 378 -8.95 -14.05 -5.84
N THR A 379 -8.09 -13.74 -4.87
CA THR A 379 -7.49 -12.40 -4.71
C THR A 379 -6.64 -12.01 -5.93
N GLU A 380 -6.01 -12.98 -6.60
CA GLU A 380 -5.27 -12.79 -7.86
C GLU A 380 -6.11 -13.03 -9.13
N GLY A 381 -7.43 -13.20 -8.99
CA GLY A 381 -8.36 -13.39 -10.12
C GLY A 381 -8.40 -14.80 -10.68
N VAL A 382 -7.89 -15.81 -9.96
CA VAL A 382 -8.02 -17.21 -10.33
C VAL A 382 -9.46 -17.66 -10.09
N VAL A 383 -10.00 -18.45 -11.01
CA VAL A 383 -11.34 -19.04 -10.90
C VAL A 383 -11.28 -20.53 -11.22
N ASN A 384 -12.32 -21.27 -10.83
CA ASN A 384 -12.43 -22.69 -11.15
C ASN A 384 -12.38 -22.90 -12.67
N LYS A 385 -11.69 -23.95 -13.10
CA LYS A 385 -11.42 -24.29 -14.51
C LYS A 385 -10.48 -23.32 -15.24
N ALA A 386 -9.83 -22.40 -14.54
CA ALA A 386 -8.66 -21.70 -15.10
C ALA A 386 -7.55 -22.71 -15.46
N VAL A 387 -6.82 -22.42 -16.53
CA VAL A 387 -5.69 -23.22 -16.98
C VAL A 387 -4.41 -22.44 -16.71
N LEU A 388 -3.49 -23.07 -15.99
CA LEU A 388 -2.18 -22.51 -15.66
C LEU A 388 -1.09 -23.28 -16.39
N ASP A 389 -0.11 -22.57 -16.96
CA ASP A 389 1.12 -23.18 -17.48
C ASP A 389 2.14 -23.34 -16.34
N VAL A 390 2.79 -24.50 -16.26
CA VAL A 390 3.85 -24.80 -15.29
C VAL A 390 5.21 -24.66 -15.95
N VAL A 391 6.07 -23.85 -15.33
CA VAL A 391 7.42 -23.52 -15.81
C VAL A 391 8.44 -23.80 -14.71
N LYS A 392 9.57 -24.40 -15.07
CA LYS A 392 10.67 -24.65 -14.14
C LYS A 392 11.11 -23.36 -13.44
N ALA A 393 11.29 -23.42 -12.13
CA ALA A 393 11.66 -22.27 -11.30
C ALA A 393 12.80 -21.42 -11.89
N LYS A 394 12.70 -20.08 -11.77
CA LYS A 394 13.69 -19.08 -12.22
C LYS A 394 13.90 -18.98 -13.74
N ASN A 395 13.01 -19.57 -14.55
CA ASN A 395 13.08 -19.47 -16.02
C ASN A 395 12.06 -18.48 -16.62
N VAL A 396 11.18 -17.91 -15.79
CA VAL A 396 10.25 -16.86 -16.21
C VAL A 396 10.95 -15.51 -16.13
N ARG A 397 10.95 -14.76 -17.23
CA ARG A 397 11.55 -13.41 -17.32
C ARG A 397 10.57 -12.42 -17.95
N THR A 398 10.76 -11.14 -17.67
CA THR A 398 10.00 -10.06 -18.33
C THR A 398 10.29 -10.03 -19.83
N VAL A 399 9.27 -9.73 -20.64
CA VAL A 399 9.44 -9.55 -22.10
C VAL A 399 10.35 -8.36 -22.41
N ASP A 400 11.06 -8.41 -23.55
CA ASP A 400 11.97 -7.33 -23.94
C ASP A 400 11.24 -6.03 -24.34
N LYS A 401 10.00 -6.14 -24.82
CA LYS A 401 9.15 -5.01 -25.20
C LYS A 401 7.72 -5.24 -24.76
N GLY A 402 7.09 -4.20 -24.22
CA GLY A 402 5.72 -4.24 -23.74
C GLY A 402 5.57 -4.96 -22.41
N VAL A 403 4.33 -5.36 -22.14
CA VAL A 403 3.91 -5.95 -20.88
C VAL A 403 3.83 -7.46 -21.00
N GLY A 404 4.48 -8.19 -20.10
CA GLY A 404 4.35 -9.64 -20.08
C GLY A 404 5.54 -10.39 -19.50
N VAL A 405 5.39 -11.70 -19.48
CA VAL A 405 6.45 -12.65 -19.17
C VAL A 405 6.70 -13.58 -20.35
N THR A 406 7.92 -14.08 -20.43
CA THR A 406 8.34 -15.08 -21.42
C THR A 406 9.22 -16.12 -20.73
N PHE A 407 9.23 -17.33 -21.27
CA PHE A 407 10.03 -18.46 -20.80
C PHE A 407 10.45 -19.33 -22.00
N ASP A 408 11.53 -20.10 -21.83
CA ASP A 408 11.98 -21.04 -22.87
C ASP A 408 11.07 -22.28 -22.93
N GLN A 409 10.85 -22.80 -24.14
CA GLN A 409 10.06 -24.01 -24.39
C GLN A 409 10.65 -25.24 -23.70
N ASN A 410 11.96 -25.27 -23.42
CA ASN A 410 12.60 -26.34 -22.66
C ASN A 410 12.26 -26.31 -21.17
N SER A 411 11.89 -25.14 -20.65
CA SER A 411 11.54 -24.96 -19.24
C SER A 411 10.05 -25.22 -18.96
N TYR A 412 9.26 -25.46 -20.00
CA TYR A 412 7.83 -25.77 -19.89
C TYR A 412 7.59 -27.22 -19.45
N LEU A 413 6.85 -27.41 -18.37
CA LEU A 413 6.68 -28.71 -17.70
C LEU A 413 5.28 -29.33 -17.88
N GLY A 414 4.24 -28.51 -18.06
CA GLY A 414 2.86 -28.99 -18.20
C GLY A 414 1.83 -27.92 -17.93
N GLN A 415 0.58 -28.35 -17.71
CA GLN A 415 -0.55 -27.47 -17.38
C GLN A 415 -1.25 -27.95 -16.12
N ILE A 416 -1.81 -27.01 -15.36
CA ILE A 416 -2.70 -27.30 -14.24
C ILE A 416 -4.10 -26.79 -14.60
N LEU A 417 -5.09 -27.67 -14.52
CA LEU A 417 -6.49 -27.28 -14.59
C LEU A 417 -7.01 -27.05 -13.16
N ILE A 418 -7.40 -25.82 -12.83
CA ILE A 418 -7.91 -25.50 -11.50
C ILE A 418 -9.25 -26.19 -11.26
N ASP A 419 -9.33 -26.95 -10.16
CA ASP A 419 -10.53 -27.65 -9.74
C ASP A 419 -11.28 -26.88 -8.66
N GLU A 420 -10.55 -26.31 -7.70
CA GLU A 420 -11.11 -25.53 -6.61
C GLU A 420 -10.23 -24.32 -6.28
N THR A 421 -10.86 -23.18 -5.97
CA THR A 421 -10.17 -21.92 -5.67
C THR A 421 -10.57 -21.40 -4.29
N GLY A 422 -9.56 -21.17 -3.44
CA GLY A 422 -9.66 -20.46 -2.17
C GLY A 422 -9.35 -18.98 -2.33
N GLU A 423 -9.19 -18.24 -1.22
CA GLU A 423 -8.89 -16.81 -1.30
C GLU A 423 -7.49 -16.56 -1.84
N GLU A 424 -6.51 -17.21 -1.24
CA GLU A 424 -5.09 -16.99 -1.51
C GLU A 424 -4.40 -18.19 -2.18
N ILE A 425 -5.10 -19.33 -2.32
CA ILE A 425 -4.58 -20.58 -2.87
C ILE A 425 -5.59 -21.24 -3.80
N ALA A 426 -5.13 -22.10 -4.69
CA ALA A 426 -5.98 -22.91 -5.55
C ALA A 426 -5.40 -24.31 -5.69
N VAL A 427 -6.27 -25.29 -5.91
CA VAL A 427 -5.89 -26.67 -6.23
C VAL A 427 -6.34 -27.00 -7.63
N GLY A 428 -5.49 -27.73 -8.35
CA GLY A 428 -5.83 -28.24 -9.66
C GLY A 428 -5.09 -29.51 -10.03
N THR A 429 -5.55 -30.15 -11.10
CA THR A 429 -4.99 -31.38 -11.63
C THR A 429 -3.90 -31.09 -12.66
N LEU A 430 -2.71 -31.67 -12.47
CA LEU A 430 -1.57 -31.56 -13.36
C LEU A 430 -1.70 -32.47 -14.58
N THR A 431 -1.56 -31.89 -15.77
CA THR A 431 -1.33 -32.57 -17.04
C THR A 431 0.11 -32.33 -17.47
N GLN A 432 0.93 -33.38 -17.40
CA GLN A 432 2.35 -33.32 -17.74
C GLN A 432 2.55 -33.31 -19.25
N ARG A 433 3.60 -32.59 -19.72
CA ARG A 433 3.98 -32.60 -21.14
C ARG A 433 4.78 -33.84 -21.54
N SER A 434 5.55 -34.39 -20.61
CA SER A 434 6.51 -35.47 -20.85
C SER A 434 6.09 -36.71 -20.08
N PHE A 435 6.51 -37.88 -20.55
CA PHE A 435 6.33 -39.16 -19.84
C PHE A 435 6.99 -39.16 -18.45
N TYR A 436 8.09 -38.42 -18.31
CA TYR A 436 8.77 -38.24 -17.02
C TYR A 436 8.25 -37.00 -16.30
N ASP A 437 7.86 -37.22 -15.05
CA ASP A 437 7.49 -36.17 -14.12
C ASP A 437 8.71 -35.32 -13.73
N ARG A 438 8.66 -34.04 -14.08
CA ARG A 438 9.71 -33.06 -13.80
C ARG A 438 9.19 -31.87 -12.99
N VAL A 439 7.94 -31.93 -12.53
CA VAL A 439 7.29 -30.84 -11.79
C VAL A 439 7.61 -30.95 -10.31
N ASN A 440 8.22 -29.90 -9.77
CA ASN A 440 8.67 -29.83 -8.39
C ASN A 440 7.94 -28.71 -7.62
N ILE A 441 7.95 -28.84 -6.29
CA ILE A 441 7.57 -27.74 -5.40
C ILE A 441 8.51 -26.56 -5.65
N GLY A 442 7.95 -25.36 -5.74
CA GLY A 442 8.68 -24.13 -6.06
C GLY A 442 8.75 -23.79 -7.55
N ASP A 443 8.31 -24.67 -8.46
CA ASP A 443 8.13 -24.33 -9.86
C ASP A 443 7.04 -23.26 -10.04
N GLU A 444 7.17 -22.46 -11.09
CA GLU A 444 6.36 -21.28 -11.31
C GLU A 444 5.11 -21.60 -12.14
N VAL A 445 4.01 -20.92 -11.83
CA VAL A 445 2.75 -21.06 -12.55
C VAL A 445 2.29 -19.73 -13.15
N LEU A 446 1.77 -19.78 -14.37
CA LEU A 446 1.31 -18.61 -15.13
C LEU A 446 -0.11 -18.82 -15.62
N ILE A 447 -0.97 -17.81 -15.50
CA ILE A 447 -2.33 -17.89 -16.04
C ILE A 447 -2.27 -17.91 -17.58
N LYS A 448 -2.73 -19.00 -18.18
CA LYS A 448 -2.84 -19.14 -19.63
C LYS A 448 -4.21 -18.72 -20.13
N SER A 449 -5.26 -19.20 -19.48
CA SER A 449 -6.64 -18.86 -19.82
C SER A 449 -7.56 -19.00 -18.63
N VAL A 450 -8.54 -18.10 -18.56
CA VAL A 450 -9.63 -18.09 -17.58
C VAL A 450 -10.92 -18.37 -18.35
N PRO A 451 -11.82 -19.26 -17.87
CA PRO A 451 -13.12 -19.47 -18.52
C PRO A 451 -13.91 -18.16 -18.55
N LYS A 452 -14.61 -17.90 -19.66
CA LYS A 452 -15.53 -16.76 -19.76
C LYS A 452 -16.75 -17.04 -18.87
N ALA A 453 -17.13 -16.08 -18.03
CA ALA A 453 -18.28 -16.21 -17.16
C ALA A 453 -19.58 -16.36 -18.00
N GLU A 454 -20.27 -17.49 -17.86
CA GLU A 454 -21.64 -17.67 -18.30
C GLU A 454 -22.57 -17.35 -17.12
N GLY A 455 -23.47 -16.36 -17.28
CA GLY A 455 -24.74 -16.20 -16.55
C GLY A 455 -24.70 -16.01 -15.03
N GLU A 456 -24.95 -14.78 -14.56
CA GLU A 456 -25.40 -14.50 -13.19
C GLU A 456 -26.82 -15.06 -12.95
N GLU A 457 -27.01 -15.95 -11.98
CA GLU A 457 -28.27 -16.07 -11.21
C GLU A 457 -27.93 -16.44 -9.75
N THR A 458 -28.39 -15.60 -8.83
CA THR A 458 -28.33 -15.76 -7.36
C THR A 458 -29.50 -16.64 -6.83
N PRO A 459 -29.64 -16.88 -5.51
CA PRO A 459 -29.28 -18.11 -4.84
C PRO A 459 -30.52 -18.88 -4.33
N MET A 460 -30.39 -20.18 -4.03
CA MET A 460 -31.39 -20.86 -3.20
C MET A 460 -30.73 -21.74 -2.14
N ASP A 461 -31.30 -21.58 -0.95
CA ASP A 461 -30.97 -22.08 0.38
C ASP A 461 -31.05 -23.62 0.51
N THR A 462 -30.19 -24.20 1.37
CA THR A 462 -30.50 -25.16 2.46
C THR A 462 -29.38 -26.19 2.75
N ASN A 463 -28.92 -26.19 4.01
CA ASN A 463 -28.00 -27.12 4.72
C ASN A 463 -28.42 -28.63 4.68
N PRO A 464 -27.72 -29.56 5.38
CA PRO A 464 -26.34 -30.06 5.26
C PRO A 464 -26.30 -31.63 5.21
N GLN A 465 -25.14 -32.29 5.18
CA GLN A 465 -24.97 -33.63 5.80
C GLN A 465 -23.50 -34.06 6.01
N ALA A 466 -23.29 -34.84 7.06
CA ALA A 466 -22.03 -35.25 7.70
C ALA A 466 -21.59 -36.67 7.31
N THR A 467 -20.34 -37.06 7.64
CA THR A 467 -19.91 -38.47 7.70
C THR A 467 -19.01 -38.77 8.91
N GLU A 468 -18.99 -40.06 9.28
CA GLU A 468 -18.89 -40.63 10.64
C GLU A 468 -17.49 -40.95 11.21
N GLU A 469 -16.38 -40.80 10.49
CA GLU A 469 -15.17 -41.58 10.84
C GLU A 469 -14.01 -40.77 11.39
N GLY A 470 -14.25 -39.98 12.44
CA GLY A 470 -13.22 -39.23 13.14
C GLY A 470 -11.92 -40.01 13.41
N LYS A 471 -10.83 -39.63 12.70
CA LYS A 471 -9.43 -39.79 13.14
C LYS A 471 -8.46 -38.88 12.38
N LEU A 472 -7.45 -38.41 13.14
CA LEU A 472 -6.41 -37.43 12.76
C LEU A 472 -5.26 -38.03 11.94
N ILE A 473 -4.69 -37.21 11.05
CA ILE A 473 -3.30 -37.35 10.58
C ILE A 473 -2.53 -36.02 10.69
N ARG A 474 -1.68 -36.02 11.72
CA ARG A 474 -0.35 -35.43 12.00
C ARG A 474 0.17 -34.13 11.36
N GLU A 475 0.72 -33.33 12.29
CA GLU A 475 1.87 -32.40 12.27
C GLU A 475 1.92 -31.34 11.17
N LYS A 476 1.56 -30.11 11.59
CA LYS A 476 1.89 -28.85 10.92
C LYS A 476 3.40 -28.75 10.72
N LEU A 477 3.83 -28.64 9.47
CA LEU A 477 5.05 -27.91 9.14
C LEU A 477 4.84 -26.46 9.56
N THR A 478 5.70 -25.94 10.44
CA THR A 478 5.69 -24.52 10.78
C THR A 478 6.45 -23.74 9.70
N ALA A 479 6.12 -22.47 9.55
CA ALA A 479 6.76 -21.59 8.57
C ALA A 479 8.29 -21.46 8.75
N GLU A 480 8.82 -21.86 9.91
CA GLU A 480 10.26 -21.89 10.20
C GLU A 480 10.99 -23.02 9.44
N ASP A 481 10.32 -24.12 9.12
CA ASP A 481 10.92 -25.29 8.44
C ASP A 481 11.18 -25.07 6.94
N LEU A 482 10.56 -24.06 6.33
CA LEU A 482 10.67 -23.77 4.89
C LEU A 482 11.67 -22.67 4.54
N GLY A 483 12.35 -22.07 5.54
CA GLY A 483 13.52 -21.20 5.34
C GLY A 483 13.31 -19.96 4.46
N LEU A 484 12.07 -19.58 4.17
CA LEU A 484 11.73 -18.47 3.27
C LEU A 484 10.56 -17.69 3.86
N ILE A 485 10.86 -16.82 4.83
CA ILE A 485 9.90 -15.81 5.30
C ILE A 485 10.45 -14.43 4.98
N ARG A 486 9.73 -13.70 4.13
CA ARG A 486 9.69 -12.23 4.19
C ARG A 486 8.27 -11.83 4.57
N THR A 487 8.17 -10.94 5.56
CA THR A 487 6.91 -10.45 6.09
C THR A 487 6.22 -9.51 5.09
N PRO A 488 4.97 -9.79 4.69
CA PRO A 488 4.14 -8.82 3.97
C PRO A 488 3.97 -7.54 4.80
N ALA A 489 3.89 -6.38 4.16
CA ALA A 489 3.77 -5.08 4.84
C ALA A 489 2.53 -4.98 5.77
N PHE A 490 1.43 -5.68 5.45
CA PHE A 490 0.25 -5.74 6.32
C PHE A 490 0.46 -6.65 7.55
N LEU A 491 1.29 -7.68 7.42
CA LEU A 491 1.73 -8.49 8.56
C LEU A 491 2.81 -7.78 9.40
N GLU A 492 3.60 -6.86 8.83
CA GLU A 492 4.45 -5.97 9.63
C GLU A 492 3.60 -5.08 10.56
N LEU A 493 2.43 -4.62 10.11
CA LEU A 493 1.48 -3.90 10.97
C LEU A 493 0.93 -4.75 12.11
N ILE A 494 0.70 -6.03 11.85
CA ILE A 494 0.24 -7.04 12.82
C ILE A 494 1.37 -7.44 13.79
N ARG A 495 2.62 -7.54 13.31
CA ARG A 495 3.81 -7.89 14.12
C ARG A 495 4.41 -6.72 14.88
N LYS A 496 4.24 -5.48 14.42
CA LYS A 496 4.63 -4.28 15.19
C LYS A 496 3.91 -4.22 16.54
N VAL A 497 2.75 -4.87 16.67
CA VAL A 497 1.97 -5.01 17.91
C VAL A 497 2.41 -6.19 18.78
N GLN A 498 3.34 -7.05 18.32
CA GLN A 498 3.96 -8.12 19.11
C GLN A 498 5.21 -7.61 19.79
#